data_AF-A0AAD7ZB05-F1
#
_entry.id   AF-A0AAD7ZB05-F1
#
_cell.length_a   1.000
_cell.length_b   1.000
_cell.length_c   1.000
_cell.angle_alpha   90.00
_cell.angle_beta   90.00
_cell.angle_gamma   90.00
#
_symmetry.space_group_name_H-M   'P 1'
#
loop_
_entity.id
_entity.type
_entity.pdbx_description
1 polymer ?
#
loop_
_entity_poly.entity_id
_entity_poly.type
_entity_poly.pdbx_seq_one_letter_code
_entity_poly.pdbx_strand_id
1 'polypeptide(L)' 'VRQNYEVQVYRAHVLLGNTAVLHCVIPAFVKDYVSVTSWFRDDTIILPARDDA' A
#
# COMPACT_ATOMS: atom_id res chain seq x y z
N VAL A 1 -9.23 5.67 -25.22
CA VAL A 1 -7.77 5.68 -24.91
C VAL A 1 -7.49 4.57 -23.93
N ARG A 2 -6.52 3.69 -24.18
CA ARG A 2 -6.00 2.77 -23.15
C ARG A 2 -4.85 3.48 -22.44
N GLN A 3 -5.03 3.78 -21.16
CA GLN A 3 -4.01 4.39 -20.31
C GLN A 3 -3.47 3.32 -19.37
N ASN A 4 -2.16 3.06 -19.43
CA ASN A 4 -1.51 2.22 -18.43
C ASN A 4 -1.47 3.00 -17.11
N TYR A 5 -1.63 2.30 -15.99
CA TYR A 5 -1.46 2.86 -14.66
C TYR A 5 -0.44 2.04 -13.87
N GLU A 6 0.27 2.74 -13.00
CA GLU A 6 1.21 2.15 -12.04
C GLU A 6 0.89 2.75 -10.68
N VAL A 7 0.97 1.92 -9.64
CA VAL A 7 0.77 2.35 -8.25
C VAL A 7 2.13 2.54 -7.58
N GLN A 8 2.21 3.51 -6.67
CA GLN A 8 3.46 3.82 -5.97
C GLN A 8 3.25 3.87 -4.46
N VAL A 9 4.27 3.47 -3.71
CA VAL A 9 4.33 3.61 -2.26
C VAL A 9 5.58 4.41 -1.92
N TYR A 10 5.41 5.53 -1.23
CA TYR A 10 6.54 6.38 -0.83
C TYR A 10 7.11 5.95 0.52
N ARG A 11 8.40 6.24 0.73
CA ARG A 11 9.03 6.05 2.05
C ARG A 11 8.41 7.02 3.05
N ALA A 12 7.87 6.48 4.14
CA ALA A 12 7.47 7.27 5.29
C ALA A 12 8.64 7.36 6.28
N HIS A 13 8.84 8.54 6.87
CA HIS A 13 9.78 8.73 7.98
C HIS A 13 9.00 8.79 9.28
N VAL A 14 9.32 7.90 10.21
CA VAL A 14 8.57 7.71 11.46
C VAL A 14 9.55 7.51 12.60
N LEU A 15 9.27 8.12 13.75
CA LEU A 15 10.08 7.97 14.95
C LEU A 15 9.72 6.66 15.68
N LEU A 16 10.68 6.13 16.46
CA LEU A 16 10.46 4.95 17.28
C LEU A 16 9.30 5.18 18.26
N GLY A 17 8.39 4.21 18.36
CA GLY A 17 7.20 4.27 19.23
C GLY A 17 5.95 4.85 18.58
N ASN A 18 6.06 5.46 17.40
CA ASN A 18 4.90 5.94 16.64
C ASN A 18 4.40 4.90 15.64
N THR A 19 3.09 4.96 15.33
CA THR A 19 2.50 4.17 14.26
C THR A 19 2.92 4.69 12.90
N ALA A 20 3.53 3.83 12.09
CA ALA A 20 3.82 4.12 10.69
C ALA A 20 2.60 3.78 9.83
N VAL A 21 2.22 4.70 8.93
CA VAL A 21 1.17 4.47 7.93
C VAL A 21 1.78 4.58 6.54
N LEU A 22 1.69 3.51 5.77
CA LEU A 22 2.06 3.49 4.36
C LEU A 22 0.82 3.76 3.51
N HIS A 23 0.97 4.59 2.48
CA HIS A 23 -0.12 4.92 1.57
C HIS A 23 0.21 4.44 0.15
N CYS A 24 -0.69 3.62 -0.41
CA CYS A 24 -0.63 3.21 -1.81
C CYS A 24 -1.28 4.29 -2.67
N VAL A 25 -0.46 4.98 -3.47
CA VAL A 25 -0.91 6.08 -4.31
C VAL A 25 -1.45 5.52 -5.61
N ILE A 26 -2.78 5.55 -5.73
CA ILE A 26 -3.53 5.14 -6.92
C ILE A 26 -3.80 6.39 -7.77
N PRO A 27 -3.48 6.40 -9.07
CA PRO A 27 -3.78 7.53 -9.95
C PRO A 27 -5.27 7.87 -9.99
N ALA A 28 -5.59 9.17 -10.00
CA ALA A 28 -6.97 9.65 -9.86
C ALA A 28 -7.95 9.05 -10.89
N PHE A 29 -7.50 8.86 -12.13
CA PHE A 29 -8.35 8.37 -13.23
C PHE A 29 -8.77 6.89 -13.09
N VAL A 30 -8.11 6.11 -12.22
CA VAL A 30 -8.46 4.71 -11.92
C VAL A 30 -8.97 4.50 -10.50
N LYS A 31 -8.92 5.53 -9.64
CA LYS A 31 -9.14 5.42 -8.20
C LYS A 31 -10.47 4.80 -7.81
N ASP A 32 -11.52 5.07 -8.58
CA ASP A 32 -12.87 4.57 -8.30
C ASP A 32 -13.11 3.13 -8.79
N TYR A 33 -12.17 2.56 -9.55
CA TYR A 33 -12.30 1.24 -10.18
C TYR A 33 -11.38 0.18 -9.56
N VAL A 34 -10.42 0.58 -8.72
CA VAL A 34 -9.44 -0.33 -8.12
C VAL A 34 -9.34 -0.10 -6.60
N SER A 35 -8.96 -1.15 -5.88
CA SER A 35 -8.72 -1.10 -4.44
C SER A 35 -7.44 -1.84 -4.08
N VAL A 36 -6.87 -1.51 -2.92
CA VAL A 36 -5.69 -2.20 -2.39
C VAL A 36 -6.14 -3.54 -1.81
N THR A 37 -5.55 -4.64 -2.31
CA THR A 37 -5.91 -6.01 -1.88
C THR A 37 -4.90 -6.62 -0.92
N SER A 38 -3.62 -6.33 -1.11
CA SER A 38 -2.52 -6.87 -0.32
C SER A 38 -1.33 -5.93 -0.35
N TRP A 39 -0.46 -6.07 0.66
CA TRP A 39 0.84 -5.41 0.70
C TRP A 39 1.93 -6.46 0.54
N PHE A 40 2.99 -6.11 -0.17
CA PHE A 40 4.16 -6.97 -0.35
C PHE A 40 5.41 -6.25 0.11
N ARG A 41 6.36 -7.02 0.64
CA ARG A 41 7.74 -6.60 0.86
C ARG A 41 8.61 -7.57 0.06
N ASP A 42 9.33 -7.02 -0.90
CA ASP A 42 10.06 -7.82 -1.89
C ASP A 42 9.09 -8.81 -2.57
N ASP A 43 9.40 -10.11 -2.58
CA ASP A 43 8.53 -11.14 -3.17
C ASP A 43 7.56 -11.79 -2.15
N THR A 44 7.42 -11.21 -0.96
CA THR A 44 6.60 -11.78 0.13
C THR A 44 5.36 -10.95 0.42
N ILE A 45 4.19 -11.59 0.45
CA ILE A 45 2.95 -10.96 0.91
C ILE A 45 3.00 -10.75 2.41
N ILE A 46 2.75 -9.52 2.85
CA ILE A 46 2.59 -9.18 4.27
C ILE A 46 1.15 -9.53 4.63
N LEU A 47 0.99 -10.62 5.37
CA LEU A 47 -0.29 -10.92 6.01
C LEU A 47 -0.45 -10.00 7.24
N PRO A 48 -1.66 -9.49 7.51
CA PRO A 48 -1.91 -8.83 8.80
C PRO A 48 -1.51 -9.82 9.90
N ALA A 49 -0.78 -9.33 10.90
CA ALA A 49 -0.50 -10.14 12.08
C ALA A 49 -1.86 -10.64 12.61
N ARG A 50 -1.99 -11.95 12.82
CA ARG A 50 -3.09 -12.47 13.64
C ARG A 50 -2.85 -11.90 15.02
N ASP A 51 -3.67 -10.92 15.41
CA ASP A 51 -3.79 -10.43 16.79
C ASP A 51 -4.50 -11.50 17.65
N ASP A 52 -3.99 -12.74 17.60
CA ASP A 52 -4.43 -13.88 18.40
C ASP A 52 -3.43 -14.04 19.56
N ALA A 53 -3.41 -13.07 20.47
CA ALA A 53 -2.73 -13.15 21.76
C ALA A 53 -3.54 -12.44 22.84
#